data_AF-A0A7C3WWX6-F1
#
_entry.id   AF-A0A7C3WWX6-F1
#
_cell.length_a   1.000
_cell.length_b   1.000
_cell.length_c   1.000
_cell.angle_alpha   90.00
_cell.angle_beta   90.00
_cell.angle_gamma   90.00
#
_symmetry.space_group_name_H-M   'P 1'
#
loop_
_entity.id
_entity.type
_entity.pdbx_description
1 polymer ?
#
loop_
_entity_poly.entity_id
_entity_poly.type
_entity_poly.pdbx_seq_one_letter_code
_entity_poly.pdbx_strand_id
1 'polypeptide(L)'
;MKKGQYMEFDKYFNMRTIIPSLEAKTKQEVISALVEVIEKENKIPEGVNILSSIIERESVDSTGLGNGLALPHAGIRDLNKIITAVARIPDGIDFVAQDRKPVFFSIMICYPPSQNSVYLSLAASISKVFHKKENIQTIMKQTTAKEIYEKLLELLTKSDEPSKLIPPRKKTSVNEEKPVATSSSIPEIHLLIRLQFHEEELKNSTRGKKQLQQKVDNLRALISERTLQHYDKLKAKRPPAVVPIEGDRCHGCYMTLHTDFVQRVRQETDNLYTCPTCRRFVYWI
;
A
#
# COMPACT_ATOMS: atom_id res chain seq x y z
N MET A 1 -10.19 24.94 17.99
CA MET A 1 -9.05 24.72 17.06
C MET A 1 -8.36 23.43 17.49
N LYS A 2 -8.44 22.33 16.72
CA LYS A 2 -7.70 21.11 17.04
C LYS A 2 -6.26 21.29 16.57
N LYS A 3 -5.28 21.21 17.47
CA LYS A 3 -3.86 21.15 17.14
C LYS A 3 -3.67 20.02 16.13
N GLY A 4 -2.98 20.27 15.02
CA GLY A 4 -2.59 19.22 14.08
C GLY A 4 -1.87 18.13 14.86
N GLN A 5 -2.37 16.90 14.80
CA GLN A 5 -1.77 15.78 15.49
C GLN A 5 -0.62 15.30 14.61
N TYR A 6 0.60 15.73 14.94
CA TYR A 6 1.83 15.26 14.29
C TYR A 6 2.04 13.78 14.60
N MET A 7 2.60 13.03 13.66
CA MET A 7 2.90 11.61 13.90
C MET A 7 4.16 11.50 14.77
N GLU A 8 4.04 10.85 15.92
CA GLU A 8 5.17 10.49 16.77
C GLU A 8 5.88 9.27 16.17
N PHE A 9 6.84 9.51 15.27
CA PHE A 9 7.54 8.46 14.51
C PHE A 9 8.37 7.51 15.40
N ASP A 10 8.85 7.99 16.54
CA ASP A 10 9.60 7.22 17.54
C ASP A 10 8.80 6.05 18.10
N LYS A 11 7.46 6.07 18.01
CA LYS A 11 6.60 4.94 18.40
C LYS A 11 6.64 3.76 17.43
N TYR A 12 7.07 3.98 16.18
CA TYR A 12 7.02 2.96 15.12
C TYR A 12 8.38 2.36 14.78
N PHE A 13 9.47 3.07 15.06
CA PHE A 13 10.82 2.60 14.79
C PHE A 13 11.53 2.21 16.08
N ASN A 14 12.37 1.18 16.02
CA ASN A 14 13.19 0.75 17.13
C ASN A 14 14.61 0.47 16.63
N MET A 15 15.62 1.00 17.32
CA MET A 15 17.01 0.80 16.98
C MET A 15 17.43 -0.68 16.93
N ARG A 16 16.73 -1.56 17.67
CA ARG A 16 16.98 -3.01 17.69
C ARG A 16 16.52 -3.72 16.42
N THR A 17 15.57 -3.16 15.68
CA THR A 17 15.09 -3.70 14.40
C THR A 17 15.74 -3.05 13.18
N ILE A 18 16.93 -2.46 13.36
CA ILE A 18 17.72 -1.85 12.29
C ILE A 18 18.94 -2.72 11.99
N ILE A 19 19.05 -3.12 10.73
CA ILE A 19 20.22 -3.81 10.17
C ILE A 19 21.08 -2.75 9.45
N PRO A 20 22.19 -2.30 10.06
CA PRO A 20 22.95 -1.16 9.54
C PRO A 20 23.78 -1.47 8.28
N SER A 21 24.06 -2.76 8.05
CA SER A 21 24.72 -3.24 6.85
C SER A 21 24.24 -4.66 6.60
N LEU A 22 23.36 -4.82 5.62
CA LEU A 22 22.86 -6.11 5.17
C LEU A 22 23.58 -6.51 3.88
N GLU A 23 24.29 -7.63 3.95
CA GLU A 23 24.81 -8.32 2.76
C GLU A 23 23.71 -9.25 2.25
N ALA A 24 23.10 -8.90 1.12
CA ALA A 24 22.07 -9.70 0.47
C ALA A 24 22.28 -9.63 -1.05
N LYS A 25 21.99 -10.72 -1.74
CA LYS A 25 22.06 -10.84 -3.21
C LYS A 25 20.68 -10.87 -3.83
N THR A 26 19.67 -11.26 -3.06
CA THR A 26 18.31 -11.45 -3.55
C THR A 26 17.30 -10.66 -2.73
N LYS A 27 16.16 -10.33 -3.36
CA LYS A 27 15.02 -9.72 -2.70
C LYS A 27 14.52 -10.55 -1.50
N GLN A 28 14.53 -11.87 -1.66
CA GLN A 28 14.10 -12.82 -0.64
C GLN A 28 15.01 -12.77 0.59
N GLU A 29 16.34 -12.69 0.40
CA GLU A 29 17.28 -12.53 1.51
C GLU A 29 17.03 -11.24 2.30
N VAL A 30 16.74 -10.13 1.62
CA VAL A 30 16.37 -8.86 2.29
C VAL A 30 15.10 -9.02 3.12
N ILE A 31 14.05 -9.61 2.54
CA ILE A 31 12.78 -9.82 3.23
C ILE A 31 12.97 -10.76 4.43
N SER A 32 13.68 -11.89 4.26
CA SER A 32 13.94 -12.85 5.33
C SER A 32 14.71 -12.23 6.49
N ALA A 33 15.77 -11.45 6.22
CA ALA A 33 16.55 -10.79 7.27
C ALA A 33 15.72 -9.76 8.06
N LEU A 34 14.86 -9.00 7.38
CA LEU A 34 13.95 -8.06 8.02
C LEU A 34 12.88 -8.76 8.88
N VAL A 35 12.38 -9.92 8.44
CA VAL A 35 11.44 -10.72 9.25
C VAL A 35 12.15 -11.31 10.47
N GLU A 36 13.36 -11.85 10.30
CA GLU A 36 14.13 -12.44 11.39
C GLU A 36 14.39 -11.44 12.52
N VAL A 37 14.78 -10.20 12.20
CA VAL A 37 14.98 -9.17 13.22
C VAL A 37 13.66 -8.75 13.90
N ILE A 38 12.54 -8.77 13.16
CA ILE A 38 11.21 -8.53 13.74
C ILE A 38 10.86 -9.62 14.75
N GLU A 39 10.98 -10.89 14.35
CA GLU A 39 10.63 -12.05 15.18
C GLU A 39 11.53 -12.18 16.40
N LYS A 40 12.80 -11.78 16.30
CA LYS A 40 13.75 -11.76 17.41
C LYS A 40 13.42 -10.68 18.44
N GLU A 41 13.06 -9.47 18.01
CA GLU A 41 12.92 -8.31 18.89
C GLU A 41 11.46 -8.06 19.34
N ASN A 42 10.49 -8.82 18.82
CA ASN A 42 9.08 -8.69 19.16
C ASN A 42 8.47 -10.04 19.52
N LYS A 43 7.55 -10.03 20.50
CA LYS A 43 6.73 -11.20 20.79
C LYS A 43 5.66 -11.35 19.69
N ILE A 44 5.92 -12.26 18.76
CA ILE A 44 4.98 -12.59 17.70
C ILE A 44 3.97 -13.62 18.23
N PRO A 45 2.66 -13.42 18.02
CA PRO A 45 1.64 -14.40 18.40
C PRO A 45 1.86 -15.76 17.72
N GLU A 46 1.49 -16.83 18.42
CA GLU A 46 1.56 -18.18 17.86
C GLU A 46 0.73 -18.30 16.58
N GLY A 47 1.26 -18.99 15.57
CA GLY A 47 0.60 -19.19 14.27
C GLY A 47 0.72 -18.02 13.29
N VAL A 48 1.25 -16.87 13.69
CA VAL A 48 1.53 -15.77 12.76
C VAL A 48 2.77 -16.08 11.93
N ASN A 49 2.62 -16.09 10.61
CA ASN A 49 3.73 -16.22 9.67
C ASN A 49 3.93 -14.90 8.91
N ILE A 50 4.86 -14.08 9.40
CA ILE A 50 5.14 -12.75 8.83
C ILE A 50 5.76 -12.91 7.44
N LEU A 51 6.73 -13.80 7.29
CA LEU A 51 7.42 -14.04 6.02
C LEU A 51 6.45 -14.41 4.91
N SER A 52 5.54 -15.35 5.16
CA SER A 52 4.53 -15.76 4.19
C SER A 52 3.62 -14.60 3.80
N SER A 53 3.21 -13.77 4.76
CA SER A 53 2.32 -12.62 4.51
C SER A 53 3.01 -11.56 3.62
N ILE A 54 4.30 -11.30 3.87
CA ILE A 54 5.08 -10.37 3.06
C ILE A 54 5.33 -10.94 1.66
N ILE A 55 5.73 -12.21 1.55
CA ILE A 55 5.98 -12.86 0.25
C ILE A 55 4.70 -12.86 -0.60
N GLU A 56 3.54 -13.18 -0.02
CA GLU A 56 2.26 -13.15 -0.72
C GLU A 56 1.98 -11.74 -1.28
N ARG A 57 2.16 -10.69 -0.47
CA ARG A 57 1.98 -9.30 -0.93
C ARG A 57 2.98 -8.90 -2.02
N GLU A 58 4.24 -9.28 -1.86
CA GLU A 58 5.34 -8.97 -2.78
C GLU A 58 5.21 -9.72 -4.12
N SER A 59 4.53 -10.87 -4.13
CA SER A 59 4.27 -11.66 -5.34
C SER A 59 3.21 -11.04 -6.25
N VAL A 60 2.31 -10.22 -5.69
CA VAL A 60 1.29 -9.50 -6.47
C VAL A 60 1.93 -8.39 -7.29
N ASP A 61 2.74 -7.56 -6.63
CA ASP A 61 3.50 -6.47 -7.23
C ASP A 61 4.69 -6.14 -6.34
N SER A 62 5.78 -5.71 -6.97
CA SER A 62 6.97 -5.25 -6.25
C SER A 62 6.66 -4.08 -5.32
N THR A 63 7.20 -4.12 -4.11
CA THR A 63 7.18 -2.98 -3.17
C THR A 63 8.41 -2.08 -3.28
N GLY A 64 9.24 -2.27 -4.31
CA GLY A 64 10.32 -1.34 -4.68
C GLY A 64 9.74 -0.05 -5.27
N LEU A 65 9.74 1.03 -4.48
CA LEU A 65 9.17 2.33 -4.85
C LEU A 65 10.06 3.15 -5.80
N GLY A 66 11.28 2.66 -6.08
CA GLY A 66 12.30 3.37 -6.85
C GLY A 66 13.11 4.34 -6.01
N ASN A 67 14.03 5.07 -6.65
CA ASN A 67 14.99 5.97 -6.00
C ASN A 67 15.84 5.30 -4.89
N GLY A 68 16.01 3.98 -4.93
CA GLY A 68 16.79 3.25 -3.94
C GLY A 68 16.02 2.79 -2.70
N LEU A 69 14.68 2.95 -2.67
CA LEU A 69 13.82 2.54 -1.55
C LEU A 69 12.93 1.33 -1.90
N ALA A 70 12.81 0.40 -0.96
CA ALA A 70 11.70 -0.56 -0.91
C ALA A 70 10.87 -0.39 0.38
N LEU A 71 9.57 -0.69 0.28
CA LEU A 71 8.66 -0.67 1.41
C LEU A 71 7.84 -1.97 1.54
N PRO A 72 8.48 -3.13 1.83
CA PRO A 72 7.75 -4.39 2.01
C PRO A 72 6.73 -4.27 3.15
N HIS A 73 5.48 -4.63 2.91
CA HIS A 73 4.42 -4.43 3.90
C HIS A 73 3.37 -5.53 3.84
N ALA A 74 2.72 -5.81 4.98
CA ALA A 74 1.57 -6.72 5.02
C ALA A 74 0.64 -6.41 6.19
N GLY A 75 -0.65 -6.54 5.93
CA GLY A 75 -1.69 -6.52 6.97
C GLY A 75 -1.85 -7.91 7.58
N ILE A 76 -1.59 -8.07 8.88
CA ILE A 76 -1.56 -9.36 9.59
C ILE A 76 -2.56 -9.31 10.74
N ARG A 77 -3.61 -10.15 10.70
CA ARG A 77 -4.79 -10.05 11.57
C ARG A 77 -4.47 -10.14 13.07
N ASP A 78 -3.56 -11.03 13.46
CA ASP A 78 -3.33 -11.33 14.87
C ASP A 78 -2.26 -10.44 15.52
N LEU A 79 -1.70 -9.47 14.79
CA LEU A 79 -0.81 -8.48 15.40
C LEU A 79 -1.59 -7.53 16.30
N ASN A 80 -0.94 -7.05 17.36
CA ASN A 80 -1.54 -6.09 18.30
C ASN A 80 -1.14 -4.64 17.99
N LYS A 81 -0.08 -4.44 17.20
CA LYS A 81 0.50 -3.13 16.88
C LYS A 81 1.27 -3.19 15.55
N ILE A 82 1.51 -2.01 14.97
CA ILE A 82 2.47 -1.86 13.88
C ILE A 82 3.88 -2.25 14.39
N ILE A 83 4.60 -3.01 13.57
CA ILE A 83 5.99 -3.40 13.77
C ILE A 83 6.77 -3.03 12.51
N THR A 84 7.95 -2.44 12.69
CA THR A 84 8.82 -2.08 11.57
C THR A 84 10.23 -2.66 11.74
N ALA A 85 10.89 -2.88 10.60
CA ALA A 85 12.32 -3.14 10.54
C ALA A 85 12.94 -2.37 9.39
N VAL A 86 14.23 -2.06 9.50
CA VAL A 86 14.96 -1.25 8.54
C VAL A 86 16.24 -1.96 8.16
N ALA A 87 16.57 -1.96 6.88
CA ALA A 87 17.85 -2.46 6.39
C ALA A 87 18.51 -1.44 5.46
N ARG A 88 19.80 -1.20 5.72
CA ARG A 88 20.71 -0.55 4.78
C ARG A 88 21.48 -1.64 4.03
N ILE A 89 21.49 -1.55 2.70
CA ILE A 89 22.02 -2.55 1.77
C ILE A 89 23.10 -1.85 0.92
N PRO A 90 24.38 -1.84 1.35
CA PRO A 90 25.41 -0.99 0.75
C PRO A 90 25.63 -1.24 -0.74
N ASP A 91 25.64 -2.50 -1.16
CA ASP A 91 25.89 -2.90 -2.54
C ASP A 91 24.67 -2.70 -3.46
N GLY A 92 23.51 -2.47 -2.84
CA GLY A 92 22.23 -2.45 -3.53
C GLY A 92 21.82 -3.82 -4.08
N ILE A 93 20.52 -4.02 -4.28
CA ILE A 93 20.00 -5.25 -4.89
C ILE A 93 18.91 -4.94 -5.90
N ASP A 94 18.71 -5.85 -6.86
CA ASP A 94 17.56 -5.81 -7.74
C ASP A 94 16.30 -6.24 -6.98
N PHE A 95 15.51 -5.25 -6.56
CA PHE A 95 14.23 -5.46 -5.88
C PHE A 95 13.07 -5.57 -6.89
N VAL A 96 13.33 -5.53 -8.20
CA VAL A 96 12.31 -5.32 -9.23
C VAL A 96 11.56 -4.00 -8.98
N ALA A 97 12.30 -2.92 -8.66
CA ALA A 97 11.71 -1.63 -8.34
C ALA A 97 11.05 -0.99 -9.58
N GLN A 98 10.06 -0.11 -9.34
CA GLN A 98 9.29 0.55 -10.41
C GLN A 98 10.16 1.29 -11.44
N ASP A 99 11.26 1.89 -11.00
CA ASP A 99 12.21 2.61 -11.86
C ASP A 99 13.32 1.72 -12.44
N ARG A 100 13.29 0.42 -12.17
CA ARG A 100 14.28 -0.60 -12.56
C ARG A 100 15.70 -0.30 -12.06
N LYS A 101 15.82 0.41 -10.94
CA LYS A 101 17.11 0.69 -10.29
C LYS A 101 17.28 -0.13 -9.01
N PRO A 102 18.53 -0.33 -8.56
CA PRO A 102 18.79 -1.05 -7.32
C PRO A 102 18.17 -0.36 -6.11
N VAL A 103 17.76 -1.16 -5.13
CA VAL A 103 17.34 -0.71 -3.80
C VAL A 103 18.51 -0.79 -2.84
N PHE A 104 18.73 0.28 -2.10
CA PHE A 104 19.81 0.41 -1.11
C PHE A 104 19.27 0.53 0.31
N PHE A 105 17.99 0.87 0.47
CA PHE A 105 17.35 1.06 1.76
C PHE A 105 15.97 0.44 1.74
N SER A 106 15.65 -0.36 2.75
CA SER A 106 14.37 -1.05 2.87
C SER A 106 13.75 -0.80 4.23
N ILE A 107 12.47 -0.46 4.26
CA ILE A 107 11.69 -0.32 5.50
C ILE A 107 10.50 -1.28 5.42
N MET A 108 10.50 -2.32 6.25
CA MET A 108 9.38 -3.25 6.36
C MET A 108 8.33 -2.72 7.33
N ILE A 109 7.04 -2.88 6.99
CA ILE A 109 5.91 -2.53 7.86
C ILE A 109 4.92 -3.69 7.96
N CYS A 110 4.81 -4.28 9.15
CA CYS A 110 3.77 -5.25 9.47
C CYS A 110 2.72 -4.56 10.34
N TYR A 111 1.44 -4.67 10.01
CA TYR A 111 0.40 -3.94 10.73
C TYR A 111 -0.88 -4.76 10.93
N PRO A 112 -1.61 -4.56 12.04
CA PRO A 112 -2.94 -5.12 12.15
C PRO A 112 -3.94 -4.36 11.30
N PRO A 113 -4.95 -5.02 10.69
CA PRO A 113 -5.97 -4.35 9.89
C PRO A 113 -6.70 -3.20 10.62
N SER A 114 -6.81 -3.27 11.95
CA SER A 114 -7.36 -2.21 12.80
C SER A 114 -6.56 -0.90 12.77
N GLN A 115 -5.28 -0.94 12.38
CA GLN A 115 -4.38 0.22 12.28
C GLN A 115 -4.08 0.59 10.82
N ASN A 116 -4.92 0.20 9.86
CA ASN A 116 -4.69 0.47 8.44
C ASN A 116 -4.51 1.97 8.11
N SER A 117 -5.28 2.87 8.74
CA SER A 117 -5.15 4.32 8.54
C SER A 117 -3.81 4.87 9.04
N VAL A 118 -3.32 4.36 10.17
CA VAL A 118 -2.02 4.71 10.73
C VAL A 118 -0.90 4.19 9.83
N TYR A 119 -1.00 2.94 9.35
CA TYR A 119 -0.10 2.37 8.37
C TYR A 119 0.00 3.23 7.10
N LEU A 120 -1.13 3.58 6.49
CA LEU A 120 -1.16 4.41 5.27
C LEU A 120 -0.51 5.77 5.51
N SER A 121 -0.73 6.35 6.69
CA SER A 121 -0.11 7.64 7.06
C SER A 121 1.41 7.50 7.21
N LEU A 122 1.88 6.44 7.87
CA LEU A 122 3.31 6.14 8.03
C LEU A 122 3.99 5.88 6.68
N ALA A 123 3.39 5.03 5.84
CA ALA A 123 3.88 4.70 4.51
C ALA A 123 3.95 5.93 3.59
N ALA A 124 2.93 6.80 3.65
CA ALA A 124 2.92 8.06 2.90
C ALA A 124 4.04 9.01 3.35
N SER A 125 4.27 9.14 4.66
CA SER A 125 5.35 9.96 5.20
C SER A 125 6.72 9.44 4.78
N ILE A 126 6.96 8.13 4.89
CA ILE A 126 8.20 7.49 4.43
C ILE A 126 8.40 7.74 2.94
N SER A 127 7.38 7.47 2.12
CA SER A 127 7.45 7.66 0.66
C SER A 127 7.75 9.12 0.30
N LYS A 128 7.08 10.08 0.94
CA LYS A 128 7.31 11.53 0.72
C LYS A 128 8.74 11.95 1.06
N VAL A 129 9.28 11.46 2.17
CA VAL A 129 10.67 11.75 2.58
C VAL A 129 11.66 11.21 1.57
N PHE A 130 11.54 9.93 1.23
CA PHE A 130 12.56 9.22 0.45
C PHE A 130 12.34 9.30 -1.06
N HIS A 131 11.26 9.93 -1.52
CA HIS A 131 11.13 10.38 -2.91
C HIS A 131 12.26 11.35 -3.30
N LYS A 132 12.81 12.10 -2.33
CA LYS A 132 13.99 12.94 -2.50
C LYS A 132 15.26 12.09 -2.44
N LYS A 133 16.00 12.01 -3.55
CA LYS A 133 17.24 11.23 -3.64
C LYS A 133 18.29 11.65 -2.61
N GLU A 134 18.30 12.93 -2.24
CA GLU A 134 19.22 13.49 -1.24
C GLU A 134 19.01 12.85 0.13
N ASN A 135 17.77 12.47 0.46
CA ASN A 135 17.46 11.82 1.73
C ASN A 135 17.94 10.36 1.74
N ILE A 136 17.84 9.65 0.60
CA ILE A 136 18.45 8.32 0.44
C ILE A 136 19.97 8.42 0.57
N GLN A 137 20.61 9.37 -0.12
CA GLN A 137 22.06 9.57 0.00
C GLN A 137 22.46 9.93 1.44
N THR A 138 21.64 10.70 2.15
CA THR A 138 21.89 11.09 3.53
C THR A 138 21.79 9.90 4.50
N ILE A 139 20.75 9.06 4.36
CA ILE A 139 20.60 7.88 5.22
C ILE A 139 21.68 6.82 4.92
N MET A 140 22.10 6.67 3.66
CA MET A 140 23.12 5.69 3.27
C MET A 140 24.53 6.00 3.82
N LYS A 141 24.78 7.24 4.26
CA LYS A 141 26.02 7.63 4.96
C LYS A 141 26.06 7.18 6.41
N GLN A 142 24.92 6.81 7.00
CA GLN A 142 24.86 6.34 8.37
C GLN A 142 25.26 4.87 8.41
N THR A 143 26.12 4.50 9.34
CA THR A 143 26.76 3.16 9.36
C THR A 143 26.45 2.36 10.61
N THR A 144 25.83 2.99 11.62
CA THR A 144 25.37 2.31 12.82
C THR A 144 23.85 2.36 12.94
N ALA A 145 23.26 1.39 13.67
CA ALA A 145 21.82 1.35 13.91
C ALA A 145 21.32 2.64 14.59
N LYS A 146 22.12 3.21 15.50
CA LYS A 146 21.81 4.46 16.19
C LYS A 146 21.76 5.65 15.22
N GLU A 147 22.79 5.82 14.39
CA GLU A 147 22.83 6.91 13.41
C GLU A 147 21.68 6.81 12.41
N ILE A 148 21.36 5.59 11.93
CA ILE A 148 20.23 5.36 11.03
C ILE A 148 18.92 5.70 11.73
N TYR A 149 18.72 5.26 12.97
CA TYR A 149 17.52 5.56 13.76
C TYR A 149 17.33 7.08 13.92
N GLU A 150 18.34 7.77 14.43
CA GLU A 150 18.30 9.21 14.69
C GLU A 150 18.06 9.99 13.39
N LYS A 151 18.78 9.63 12.32
CA LYS A 151 18.62 10.30 11.03
C LYS A 151 17.26 10.04 10.40
N LEU A 152 16.73 8.82 10.50
CA LEU A 152 15.41 8.46 10.00
C LEU A 152 14.31 9.27 10.70
N LEU A 153 14.36 9.35 12.04
CA LEU A 153 13.41 10.17 12.80
C LEU A 153 13.54 11.66 12.48
N GLU A 154 14.76 12.17 12.34
CA GLU A 154 15.01 13.57 11.95
C GLU A 154 14.37 13.88 10.58
N LEU A 155 14.59 13.02 9.58
CA LEU A 155 14.06 13.20 8.23
C LEU A 155 12.53 13.13 8.20
N LEU A 156 11.94 12.16 8.90
CA LEU A 156 10.49 12.01 9.00
C LEU A 156 9.84 13.21 9.69
N THR A 157 10.38 13.63 10.83
CA THR A 157 9.85 14.76 11.61
C THR A 157 9.93 16.08 10.85
N LYS A 158 11.07 16.38 10.19
CA LYS A 158 11.21 17.60 9.36
C LYS A 158 10.22 17.67 8.20
N SER A 159 9.79 16.51 7.69
CA SER A 159 8.84 16.44 6.56
C SER A 159 7.36 16.54 6.97
N ASP A 160 7.11 16.32 8.26
CA ASP A 160 5.80 16.37 8.92
C ASP A 160 5.53 17.75 9.56
N GLU A 161 6.53 18.64 9.59
CA GLU A 161 6.33 20.08 9.84
C GLU A 161 5.41 20.69 8.78
N PRO A 162 4.60 21.71 9.12
CA PRO A 162 3.58 22.25 8.24
C PRO A 162 4.21 22.93 7.01
N SER A 163 4.44 22.17 5.94
CA SER A 163 4.64 22.72 4.61
C SER A 163 3.29 23.31 4.15
N LYS A 164 3.29 24.63 3.89
CA LYS A 164 2.18 25.47 3.37
C LYS A 164 0.97 24.68 2.86
N LEU A 165 -0.11 24.84 3.63
CA LEU A 165 -1.48 24.34 3.51
C LEU A 165 -1.99 24.06 2.08
N ILE A 166 -2.44 22.82 1.87
CA ILE A 166 -3.74 22.59 1.20
C ILE A 166 -4.81 22.96 2.26
N PRO A 167 -5.75 23.87 1.97
CA PRO A 167 -6.67 24.37 3.00
C PRO A 167 -7.66 23.28 3.44
N PRO A 168 -8.08 23.29 4.72
CA PRO A 168 -9.10 22.38 5.23
C PRO A 168 -10.48 22.77 4.69
N ARG A 169 -11.24 21.77 4.21
CA ARG A 169 -12.60 21.95 3.71
C ARG A 169 -13.52 22.55 4.80
N LYS A 170 -14.25 23.61 4.43
CA LYS A 170 -15.38 24.14 5.20
C LYS A 170 -16.50 23.10 5.25
N LYS A 171 -17.12 22.97 6.42
CA LYS A 171 -18.39 22.25 6.61
C LYS A 171 -19.49 23.00 5.85
N THR A 172 -20.18 22.32 4.96
CA THR A 172 -21.53 22.70 4.55
C THR A 172 -22.47 21.52 4.71
N SER A 173 -23.65 21.88 5.20
CA SER A 173 -24.75 21.11 5.71
C SER A 173 -25.53 20.33 4.65
N VAL A 174 -25.89 19.10 5.03
CA VAL A 174 -27.20 18.43 4.90
C VAL A 174 -27.73 18.15 3.47
N ASN A 175 -27.84 16.87 3.13
CA ASN A 175 -29.14 16.21 3.05
C ASN A 175 -29.01 14.72 3.35
N GLU A 176 -29.83 14.28 4.30
CA GLU A 176 -29.94 12.93 4.81
C GLU A 176 -30.66 12.04 3.80
N GLU A 177 -30.11 10.85 3.56
CA GLU A 177 -30.91 9.64 3.43
C GLU A 177 -30.04 8.45 3.88
N LYS A 178 -30.52 7.74 4.89
CA LYS A 178 -30.06 6.48 5.48
C LYS A 178 -31.32 5.66 5.78
N PRO A 179 -31.28 4.34 6.05
CA PRO A 179 -30.14 3.42 6.03
C PRO A 179 -30.46 2.03 5.39
N VAL A 180 -29.43 1.21 5.10
CA VAL A 180 -29.51 -0.24 5.35
C VAL A 180 -28.15 -0.72 5.88
N ALA A 181 -28.17 -1.39 7.03
CA ALA A 181 -27.02 -1.97 7.69
C ALA A 181 -26.98 -3.49 7.43
N THR A 182 -25.79 -4.07 7.20
CA THR A 182 -25.30 -5.30 7.85
C THR A 182 -23.83 -5.59 7.49
N SER A 183 -23.06 -5.98 8.53
CA SER A 183 -21.70 -6.54 8.57
C SER A 183 -20.56 -5.92 7.72
N SER A 184 -19.71 -5.13 8.39
CA SER A 184 -18.28 -4.86 8.11
C SER A 184 -17.87 -4.86 6.63
N SER A 185 -18.48 -3.96 5.85
CA SER A 185 -18.54 -4.07 4.39
C SER A 185 -17.25 -3.56 3.73
N ILE A 186 -16.45 -4.46 3.17
CA ILE A 186 -15.37 -4.09 2.23
C ILE A 186 -16.02 -3.32 1.06
N PRO A 187 -15.54 -2.12 0.71
CA PRO A 187 -16.10 -1.35 -0.40
C PRO A 187 -16.12 -2.13 -1.71
N GLU A 188 -17.20 -2.01 -2.50
CA GLU A 188 -17.37 -2.77 -3.74
C GLU A 188 -16.22 -2.56 -4.73
N ILE A 189 -15.65 -1.36 -4.79
CA ILE A 189 -14.49 -1.09 -5.66
C ILE A 189 -13.29 -2.00 -5.33
N HIS A 190 -13.03 -2.27 -4.06
CA HIS A 190 -11.97 -3.20 -3.65
C HIS A 190 -12.32 -4.66 -3.98
N LEU A 191 -13.60 -5.03 -3.86
CA LEU A 191 -14.07 -6.35 -4.27
C LEU A 191 -13.91 -6.56 -5.78
N LEU A 192 -14.20 -5.54 -6.59
CA LEU A 192 -14.04 -5.57 -8.04
C LEU A 192 -12.57 -5.66 -8.48
N ILE A 193 -11.67 -4.95 -7.81
CA ILE A 193 -10.22 -5.05 -8.07
C ILE A 193 -9.75 -6.50 -7.83
N ARG A 194 -10.13 -7.09 -6.69
CA ARG A 194 -9.79 -8.48 -6.35
C ARG A 194 -10.43 -9.48 -7.32
N LEU A 195 -11.69 -9.24 -7.70
CA LEU A 195 -12.41 -10.08 -8.65
C LEU A 195 -11.69 -10.11 -10.00
N GLN A 196 -11.33 -8.94 -10.54
CA GLN A 196 -10.61 -8.85 -11.80
C GLN A 196 -9.27 -9.58 -11.76
N PHE A 197 -8.51 -9.39 -10.68
CA PHE A 197 -7.24 -10.07 -10.49
C PHE A 197 -7.39 -11.60 -10.49
N HIS A 198 -8.29 -12.14 -9.66
CA HIS A 198 -8.46 -13.59 -9.59
C HIS A 198 -9.09 -14.21 -10.84
N GLU A 199 -9.94 -13.47 -11.57
CA GLU A 199 -10.45 -13.95 -12.85
C GLU A 199 -9.36 -14.01 -13.93
N GLU A 200 -8.43 -13.05 -13.93
CA GLU A 200 -7.26 -13.07 -14.81
C GLU A 200 -6.28 -14.20 -14.42
N GLU A 201 -6.04 -14.38 -13.13
CA GLU A 201 -5.25 -15.49 -12.58
C GLU A 201 -5.85 -16.85 -12.93
N LEU A 202 -7.17 -17.02 -12.75
CA LEU A 202 -7.90 -18.23 -13.12
C LEU A 202 -7.78 -18.55 -14.62
N LYS A 203 -7.83 -17.52 -15.47
CA LYS A 203 -7.68 -17.66 -16.92
C LYS A 203 -6.28 -18.13 -17.29
N ASN A 204 -5.26 -17.62 -16.62
CA ASN A 204 -3.85 -17.87 -16.96
C ASN A 204 -3.25 -19.09 -16.24
N SER A 205 -3.86 -19.56 -15.13
CA SER A 205 -3.32 -20.64 -14.32
C SER A 205 -3.59 -22.05 -14.90
N THR A 206 -2.63 -22.96 -14.73
CA THR A 206 -2.73 -24.38 -15.11
C THR A 206 -3.01 -25.32 -13.92
N ARG A 207 -2.89 -24.84 -12.67
CA ARG A 207 -3.10 -25.61 -11.43
C ARG A 207 -3.96 -24.80 -10.45
N GLY A 208 -4.66 -25.47 -9.53
CA GLY A 208 -5.44 -24.76 -8.49
C GLY A 208 -6.72 -24.05 -8.98
N LYS A 209 -7.18 -24.30 -10.22
CA LYS A 209 -8.38 -23.65 -10.80
C LYS A 209 -9.63 -23.73 -9.92
N LYS A 210 -9.85 -24.86 -9.24
CA LYS A 210 -11.00 -25.02 -8.33
C LYS A 210 -10.97 -24.03 -7.15
N GLN A 211 -9.78 -23.78 -6.58
CA GLN A 211 -9.62 -22.83 -5.49
C GLN A 211 -9.79 -21.39 -5.98
N LEU A 212 -9.25 -21.07 -7.16
CA LEU A 212 -9.40 -19.75 -7.79
C LEU A 212 -10.86 -19.47 -8.17
N GLN A 213 -11.56 -20.46 -8.73
CA GLN A 213 -12.99 -20.35 -9.04
C GLN A 213 -13.80 -20.09 -7.75
N GLN A 214 -13.50 -20.80 -6.67
CA GLN A 214 -14.17 -20.55 -5.38
C GLN A 214 -13.94 -19.13 -4.86
N LYS A 215 -12.72 -18.58 -5.02
CA LYS A 215 -12.42 -17.18 -4.66
C LYS A 215 -13.23 -16.19 -5.51
N VAL A 216 -13.31 -16.43 -6.82
CA VAL A 216 -14.13 -15.64 -7.75
C VAL A 216 -15.59 -15.67 -7.33
N ASP A 217 -16.16 -16.86 -7.09
CA ASP A 217 -17.57 -17.02 -6.72
C ASP A 217 -17.89 -16.31 -5.40
N ASN A 218 -17.01 -16.45 -4.40
CA ASN A 218 -17.15 -15.78 -3.11
C ASN A 218 -17.12 -14.25 -3.25
N LEU A 219 -16.24 -13.70 -4.08
CA LEU A 219 -16.17 -12.25 -4.31
C LEU A 219 -17.41 -11.74 -5.04
N ARG A 220 -17.89 -12.48 -6.05
CA ARG A 220 -19.12 -12.14 -6.77
C ARG A 220 -20.32 -12.13 -5.83
N ALA A 221 -20.41 -13.07 -4.89
CA ALA A 221 -21.49 -13.10 -3.90
C ALA A 221 -21.53 -11.87 -2.95
N LEU A 222 -20.42 -11.13 -2.84
CA LEU A 222 -20.30 -9.94 -1.98
C LEU A 222 -20.54 -8.61 -2.74
N ILE A 223 -20.69 -8.64 -4.07
CA ILE A 223 -20.88 -7.46 -4.90
C ILE A 223 -22.34 -7.40 -5.35
N SER A 224 -22.94 -6.21 -5.33
CA SER A 224 -24.32 -6.05 -5.79
C SER A 224 -24.51 -6.50 -7.25
N GLU A 225 -25.68 -7.08 -7.53
CA GLU A 225 -26.03 -7.60 -8.86
C GLU A 225 -25.88 -6.53 -9.95
N ARG A 226 -26.32 -5.30 -9.66
CA ARG A 226 -26.21 -4.15 -10.58
C ARG A 226 -24.75 -3.87 -10.95
N THR A 227 -23.86 -3.87 -9.97
CA THR A 227 -22.43 -3.64 -10.19
C THR A 227 -21.80 -4.76 -11.00
N LEU A 228 -22.11 -6.02 -10.67
CA LEU A 228 -21.64 -7.19 -11.43
C LEU A 228 -22.11 -7.16 -12.89
N GLN A 229 -23.38 -6.82 -13.15
CA GLN A 229 -23.88 -6.71 -14.52
C GLN A 229 -23.11 -5.67 -15.34
N HIS A 230 -22.72 -4.54 -14.74
CA HIS A 230 -21.89 -3.55 -15.42
C HIS A 230 -20.46 -4.05 -15.62
N TYR A 231 -19.87 -4.64 -14.59
CA TYR A 231 -18.55 -5.24 -14.63
C TYR A 231 -18.43 -6.30 -15.73
N ASP A 232 -19.36 -7.25 -15.80
CA ASP A 232 -19.35 -8.33 -16.79
C ASP A 232 -19.52 -7.78 -18.22
N LYS A 233 -20.37 -6.75 -18.42
CA LYS A 233 -20.51 -6.07 -19.71
C LYS A 233 -19.21 -5.40 -20.16
N LEU A 234 -18.51 -4.72 -19.24
CA LEU A 234 -17.23 -4.08 -19.53
C LEU A 234 -16.14 -5.11 -19.81
N LYS A 235 -16.04 -6.16 -18.99
CA LYS A 235 -15.07 -7.25 -19.15
C LYS A 235 -15.25 -7.99 -20.47
N ALA A 236 -16.49 -8.29 -20.87
CA ALA A 236 -16.78 -9.00 -22.11
C ALA A 236 -16.47 -8.15 -23.36
N LYS A 237 -16.76 -6.84 -23.31
CA LYS A 237 -16.56 -5.96 -24.48
C LYS A 237 -15.14 -5.38 -24.57
N ARG A 238 -14.56 -4.96 -23.44
CA ARG A 238 -13.36 -4.12 -23.36
C ARG A 238 -12.62 -4.33 -22.02
N PRO A 239 -12.00 -5.49 -21.77
CA PRO A 239 -11.19 -5.69 -20.57
C PRO A 239 -9.97 -4.74 -20.56
N PRO A 240 -9.40 -4.40 -19.38
CA PRO A 240 -9.93 -4.67 -18.03
C PRO A 240 -11.19 -3.84 -17.71
N ALA A 241 -12.03 -4.29 -16.80
CA ALA A 241 -13.26 -3.58 -16.40
C ALA A 241 -13.03 -2.53 -15.30
N VAL A 242 -11.97 -2.71 -14.52
CA VAL A 242 -11.53 -1.85 -13.42
C VAL A 242 -10.11 -1.37 -13.72
N VAL A 243 -9.87 -0.06 -13.62
CA VAL A 243 -8.58 0.56 -13.99
C VAL A 243 -8.18 1.65 -12.99
N PRO A 244 -6.87 1.88 -12.79
CA PRO A 244 -6.42 2.99 -11.97
C PRO A 244 -6.57 4.33 -12.69
N ILE A 245 -6.56 5.39 -11.89
CA ILE A 245 -6.27 6.77 -12.30
C ILE A 245 -4.90 7.11 -11.75
N GLU A 246 -3.99 7.54 -12.63
CA GLU A 246 -2.68 8.06 -12.26
C GLU A 246 -2.58 9.52 -12.69
N GLY A 247 -2.33 10.42 -11.73
CA GLY A 247 -2.32 11.87 -11.98
C GLY A 247 -3.71 12.37 -12.36
N ASP A 248 -3.97 12.64 -13.63
CA ASP A 248 -5.29 13.01 -14.13
C ASP A 248 -5.76 12.08 -15.25
N ARG A 249 -5.10 10.94 -15.49
CA ARG A 249 -5.38 10.07 -16.63
C ARG A 249 -6.06 8.77 -16.22
N CYS A 250 -7.10 8.40 -16.95
CA CYS A 250 -7.72 7.08 -16.83
C CYS A 250 -6.87 6.02 -17.56
N HIS A 251 -6.44 4.96 -16.89
CA HIS A 251 -5.62 3.91 -17.54
C HIS A 251 -6.41 2.98 -18.48
N GLY A 252 -7.73 3.14 -18.57
CA GLY A 252 -8.55 2.40 -19.52
C GLY A 252 -8.67 3.07 -20.89
N CYS A 253 -8.74 4.40 -20.95
CA CYS A 253 -8.92 5.14 -22.20
C CYS A 253 -7.89 6.24 -22.44
N TYR A 254 -6.96 6.40 -21.50
CA TYR A 254 -5.87 7.38 -21.52
C TYR A 254 -6.32 8.84 -21.61
N MET A 255 -7.62 9.10 -21.42
CA MET A 255 -8.14 10.45 -21.41
C MET A 255 -7.88 11.14 -20.07
N THR A 256 -7.57 12.43 -20.17
CA THR A 256 -7.50 13.33 -19.03
C THR A 256 -8.89 13.51 -18.45
N LEU A 257 -9.00 13.25 -17.16
CA LEU A 257 -10.19 13.35 -16.35
C LEU A 257 -10.24 14.73 -15.72
N HIS A 258 -11.45 15.27 -15.57
CA HIS A 258 -11.64 16.55 -14.91
C HIS A 258 -11.11 16.51 -13.48
N THR A 259 -10.38 17.55 -13.06
CA THR A 259 -9.73 17.62 -11.74
C THR A 259 -10.71 17.34 -10.60
N ASP A 260 -11.92 17.88 -10.65
CA ASP A 260 -12.93 17.61 -9.61
C ASP A 260 -13.36 16.15 -9.53
N PHE A 261 -13.46 15.47 -10.67
CA PHE A 261 -13.76 14.04 -10.69
C PHE A 261 -12.63 13.24 -10.07
N VAL A 262 -11.39 13.54 -10.46
CA VAL A 262 -10.20 12.90 -9.90
C VAL A 262 -10.10 13.09 -8.40
N GLN A 263 -10.33 14.32 -7.91
CA GLN A 263 -10.32 14.64 -6.49
C GLN A 263 -11.39 13.86 -5.72
N ARG A 264 -12.58 13.67 -6.30
CA ARG A 264 -13.63 12.83 -5.70
C ARG A 264 -13.20 11.38 -5.59
N VAL A 265 -12.71 10.77 -6.68
CA VAL A 265 -12.23 9.38 -6.67
C VAL A 265 -11.11 9.19 -5.64
N ARG A 266 -10.21 10.19 -5.51
CA ARG A 266 -9.11 10.18 -4.56
C ARG A 266 -9.57 10.33 -3.10
N GLN A 267 -10.59 11.12 -2.84
CA GLN A 267 -11.08 11.41 -1.48
C GLN A 267 -12.07 10.37 -0.97
N GLU A 268 -12.79 9.72 -1.88
CA GLU A 268 -13.87 8.79 -1.56
C GLU A 268 -13.50 7.41 -2.11
N THR A 269 -12.42 6.84 -1.56
CA THR A 269 -11.85 5.56 -2.00
C THR A 269 -12.79 4.38 -1.83
N ASP A 270 -13.79 4.51 -0.96
CA ASP A 270 -14.80 3.50 -0.69
C ASP A 270 -15.98 3.59 -1.67
N ASN A 271 -16.07 4.68 -2.44
CA ASN A 271 -17.16 4.90 -3.39
C ASN A 271 -16.84 4.29 -4.75
N LEU A 272 -17.88 3.80 -5.40
CA LEU A 272 -17.77 3.21 -6.72
C LEU A 272 -17.89 4.29 -7.80
N TYR A 273 -16.80 4.51 -8.52
CA TYR A 273 -16.73 5.49 -9.60
C TYR A 273 -16.51 4.83 -10.95
N THR A 274 -17.02 5.47 -12.00
CA THR A 274 -16.78 5.05 -13.40
C THR A 274 -16.22 6.20 -14.20
N CYS A 275 -15.23 5.92 -15.06
CA CYS A 275 -14.68 6.89 -16.00
C CYS A 275 -15.80 7.51 -16.85
N PRO A 276 -15.91 8.85 -16.94
CA PRO A 276 -16.95 9.51 -17.73
C PRO A 276 -16.87 9.17 -19.23
N THR A 277 -15.66 8.91 -19.73
CA THR A 277 -15.41 8.62 -21.14
C THR A 277 -15.65 7.14 -21.47
N CYS A 278 -14.95 6.23 -20.79
CA CYS A 278 -14.96 4.80 -21.16
C CYS A 278 -15.84 3.92 -20.27
N ARG A 279 -16.47 4.49 -19.24
CA ARG A 279 -17.38 3.84 -18.28
C ARG A 279 -16.79 2.73 -17.42
N ARG A 280 -15.51 2.37 -17.60
CA ARG A 280 -14.81 1.45 -16.71
C ARG A 280 -14.84 1.95 -15.27
N PHE A 281 -14.86 1.01 -14.33
CA PHE A 281 -14.66 1.34 -12.92
C PHE A 281 -13.26 1.92 -12.72
N VAL A 282 -13.17 2.96 -11.91
CA VAL A 282 -11.92 3.66 -11.65
C VAL A 282 -11.60 3.69 -10.16
N TYR A 283 -10.33 3.56 -9.83
CA TYR A 283 -9.80 3.77 -8.49
C TYR A 283 -8.54 4.64 -8.56
N TRP A 284 -8.23 5.34 -7.48
CA TRP A 284 -7.04 6.19 -7.42
C TRP A 284 -5.82 5.38 -6.93
N ILE A 285 -4.64 5.61 -7.51
CA ILE A 285 -3.35 5.07 -7.07
C ILE A 285 -2.38 6.17 -6.61
#